data_AF-A0A161LYI1-F1
#
_entry.id   AF-A0A161LYI1-F1
#
_cell.length_a   1.000
_cell.length_b   1.000
_cell.length_c   1.000
_cell.angle_alpha   90.00
_cell.angle_beta   90.00
_cell.angle_gamma   90.00
#
_symmetry.space_group_name_H-M   'P 1'
#
loop_
_entity.id
_entity.type
_entity.pdbx_description
1 polymer ?
#
loop_
_entity_poly.entity_id
_entity_poly.type
_entity_poly.pdbx_seq_one_letter_code
_entity_poly.pdbx_strand_id
1 'polypeptide(L)'
;MSLIIVESPSKAKTIGKYLGSKYKVVASFGHIRDFPAKSGSVDPDKDFAMTYEIIAKSEKYVSKLVQVANKETKEIYLATDPDREGEAIAWHIVEVLKEKNAINNNIVINRMVFNEITKNAILASVKNPRNINMDLVYAQQARRALDYLVGFTLSPLLWRKLPGSKSAGRVQSVALRLICDRESEIEKFITQEYWDIEAKLQNVEGEEFSAYLKCYSGNKLEKFDIKNEEDANRLSAEIRQRSYSVSSVEKKHTKRNPYPPFITSSLQQEASTKLGFSAKSTMLIAQKLYEGVDIGGEIIGLITYMRTDGVYISDEAVEHIRSVISSMFGKEYLPESPRKYVKKIKNAQEAHEAIRPTNITITPDSLVSYLTQEQLKLYDLIWKRTVASQMNSAVLDQVIVELSSLDGIVILRAVGSSLSFDGFYKVYGHDDDSKNSMLPLLNENDHCPLNDVIPNQHFTSPPARYSEASLVKKMEEIGIGRPSTYASIISVLQDRQYVVLNQKRFFPTERGRVVNIFLVNFF
;
A
#
# COMPACT_ATOMS: atom_id res chain seq x y z
N MET A 1 -40.51 -0.32 -14.66
CA MET A 1 -39.06 -0.52 -14.92
C MET A 1 -38.32 0.04 -13.71
N SER A 2 -37.29 -0.64 -13.18
CA SER A 2 -36.54 -0.15 -12.02
C SER A 2 -35.30 0.63 -12.47
N LEU A 3 -34.92 1.66 -11.72
CA LEU A 3 -33.77 2.51 -12.01
C LEU A 3 -32.59 2.10 -11.13
N ILE A 4 -31.40 1.98 -11.71
CA ILE A 4 -30.14 1.77 -10.98
C ILE A 4 -29.23 2.96 -11.23
N ILE A 5 -28.70 3.55 -10.16
CA ILE A 5 -27.80 4.69 -10.22
C ILE A 5 -26.42 4.28 -9.68
N VAL A 6 -25.37 4.54 -10.47
CA VAL A 6 -23.95 4.20 -10.17
C VAL A 6 -23.06 5.42 -10.31
N GLU A 7 -21.81 5.42 -9.82
CA GLU A 7 -20.94 6.59 -9.99
C GLU A 7 -20.40 6.78 -11.40
N SER A 8 -20.05 5.70 -12.10
CA SER A 8 -19.27 5.79 -13.35
C SER A 8 -19.96 5.14 -14.55
N PRO A 9 -19.71 5.65 -15.77
CA PRO A 9 -20.24 5.06 -17.00
C PRO A 9 -19.80 3.62 -17.24
N SER A 10 -18.55 3.29 -16.91
CA SER A 10 -18.00 1.94 -17.04
C SER A 10 -18.79 0.96 -16.18
N LYS A 11 -18.98 1.28 -14.89
CA LYS A 11 -19.81 0.50 -13.96
C LYS A 11 -21.25 0.37 -14.48
N ALA A 12 -21.82 1.43 -15.07
CA ALA A 12 -23.16 1.40 -15.63
C ALA A 12 -23.27 0.39 -16.79
N LYS A 13 -22.26 0.34 -17.67
CA LYS A 13 -22.20 -0.59 -18.81
C LYS A 13 -22.07 -2.03 -18.32
N THR A 14 -21.20 -2.29 -17.34
CA THR A 14 -20.98 -3.63 -16.76
C THR A 14 -22.24 -4.16 -16.07
N ILE A 15 -22.82 -3.39 -15.15
CA ILE A 15 -24.03 -3.78 -14.41
C ILE A 15 -25.24 -3.95 -15.34
N GLY A 16 -25.39 -3.06 -16.33
CA GLY A 16 -26.45 -3.15 -17.33
C GLY A 16 -26.42 -4.46 -18.12
N LYS A 17 -25.23 -4.98 -18.47
CA LYS A 17 -25.07 -6.27 -19.16
C LYS A 17 -25.54 -7.44 -18.30
N TYR A 18 -25.27 -7.42 -16.99
CA TYR A 18 -25.63 -8.52 -16.09
C TYR A 18 -27.12 -8.56 -15.74
N LEU A 19 -27.77 -7.40 -15.62
CA LEU A 19 -29.16 -7.28 -15.19
C LEU A 19 -30.18 -7.25 -16.34
N GLY A 20 -29.73 -6.96 -17.57
CA GLY A 20 -30.54 -6.96 -18.76
C GLY A 20 -31.58 -5.82 -18.81
N SER A 21 -32.57 -5.95 -19.70
CA SER A 21 -33.54 -4.89 -20.03
C SER A 21 -34.55 -4.56 -18.93
N LYS A 22 -34.60 -5.34 -17.85
CA LYS A 22 -35.49 -5.10 -16.70
C LYS A 22 -35.10 -3.84 -15.90
N TYR A 23 -33.84 -3.43 -15.98
CA TYR A 23 -33.27 -2.33 -15.22
C TYR A 23 -32.71 -1.25 -16.15
N LYS A 24 -33.01 0.01 -15.85
CA LYS A 24 -32.34 1.14 -16.49
C LYS A 24 -31.17 1.58 -15.63
N VAL A 25 -29.95 1.42 -16.12
CA VAL A 25 -28.74 1.81 -15.38
C VAL A 25 -28.24 3.19 -15.86
N VAL A 26 -28.00 4.12 -14.93
CA VAL A 26 -27.56 5.49 -15.21
C VAL A 26 -26.39 5.87 -14.28
N ALA A 27 -25.41 6.60 -14.80
CA ALA A 27 -24.28 7.08 -14.01
C ALA A 27 -24.51 8.52 -13.50
N SER A 28 -24.12 8.79 -12.24
CA SER A 28 -24.11 10.12 -11.62
C SER A 28 -22.86 10.94 -11.96
N PHE A 29 -21.78 10.29 -12.42
CA PHE A 29 -20.45 10.86 -12.62
C PHE A 29 -19.79 11.34 -11.32
N GLY A 30 -19.97 10.55 -10.25
CA GLY A 30 -19.44 10.81 -8.91
C GLY A 30 -20.35 11.71 -8.07
N HIS A 31 -19.75 12.60 -7.29
CA HIS A 31 -20.46 13.60 -6.49
C HIS A 31 -21.25 14.56 -7.38
N ILE A 32 -22.53 14.78 -7.02
CA ILE A 32 -23.44 15.70 -7.73
C ILE A 32 -23.64 17.02 -6.99
N ARG A 33 -23.26 17.07 -5.71
CA ARG A 33 -23.33 18.23 -4.83
C ARG A 33 -22.05 18.42 -4.06
N ASP A 34 -21.76 19.66 -3.69
CA ASP A 34 -20.69 20.02 -2.77
C ASP A 34 -21.04 21.31 -2.02
N PHE A 35 -20.19 21.73 -1.09
CA PHE A 35 -20.31 23.03 -0.44
C PHE A 35 -20.04 24.15 -1.45
N PRO A 36 -20.84 25.24 -1.43
CA PRO A 36 -20.52 26.46 -2.14
C PRO A 36 -19.12 26.96 -1.81
N ALA A 37 -18.42 27.50 -2.81
CA ALA A 37 -17.07 28.06 -2.66
C ALA A 37 -17.06 29.45 -1.98
N LYS A 38 -17.91 29.64 -0.97
CA LYS A 38 -18.05 30.86 -0.16
C LYS A 38 -18.10 30.49 1.32
N SER A 39 -17.88 31.47 2.20
CA SER A 39 -18.01 31.29 3.64
C SER A 39 -19.47 31.00 4.04
N GLY A 40 -19.64 30.28 5.16
CA GLY A 40 -20.95 29.98 5.74
C GLY A 40 -21.63 28.72 5.21
N SER A 41 -20.95 27.87 4.43
CA SER A 41 -21.52 26.60 3.96
C SER A 41 -21.67 25.55 5.06
N VAL A 42 -20.98 25.75 6.20
CA VAL A 42 -21.13 24.99 7.44
C VAL A 42 -21.31 26.02 8.56
N ASP A 43 -22.40 25.91 9.31
CA ASP A 43 -22.76 26.83 10.40
C ASP A 43 -22.59 26.15 11.78
N PRO A 44 -21.46 26.37 12.48
CA PRO A 44 -21.20 25.75 13.79
C PRO A 44 -22.20 26.15 14.87
N ASP A 45 -22.85 27.32 14.75
CA ASP A 45 -23.80 27.84 15.73
C ASP A 45 -25.19 27.22 15.57
N LYS A 46 -25.43 26.51 14.46
CA LYS A 46 -26.69 25.79 14.16
C LYS A 46 -26.46 24.31 13.96
N ASP A 47 -25.86 23.66 14.95
CA ASP A 47 -25.58 22.22 14.94
C ASP A 47 -24.87 21.76 13.64
N PHE A 48 -23.88 22.55 13.21
CA PHE A 48 -23.12 22.32 11.98
C PHE A 48 -23.96 22.21 10.71
N ALA A 49 -25.11 22.89 10.65
CA ALA A 49 -26.00 22.89 9.48
C ALA A 49 -25.22 23.15 8.19
N MET A 50 -25.41 22.25 7.20
CA MET A 50 -24.63 22.22 5.97
C MET A 50 -25.46 22.67 4.77
N THR A 51 -24.94 23.61 4.00
CA THR A 51 -25.55 24.06 2.74
C THR A 51 -24.83 23.41 1.56
N TYR A 52 -25.57 22.72 0.71
CA TYR A 52 -25.06 22.08 -0.50
C TYR A 52 -25.61 22.75 -1.76
N GLU A 53 -24.78 22.83 -2.79
CA GLU A 53 -25.19 23.24 -4.14
C GLU A 53 -24.89 22.14 -5.16
N ILE A 54 -25.66 22.12 -6.25
CA ILE A 54 -25.36 21.24 -7.38
C ILE A 54 -24.06 21.73 -8.01
N ILE A 55 -23.11 20.82 -8.22
CA ILE A 55 -21.86 21.16 -8.87
C ILE A 55 -22.18 21.50 -10.34
N ALA A 56 -21.76 22.66 -10.84
CA ALA A 56 -22.09 23.14 -12.18
C ALA A 56 -21.82 22.08 -13.29
N LYS A 57 -20.68 21.39 -13.22
CA LYS A 57 -20.33 20.32 -14.19
C LYS A 57 -21.27 19.10 -14.14
N SER A 58 -22.00 18.93 -13.04
CA SER A 58 -22.90 17.81 -12.78
C SER A 58 -24.36 18.11 -13.15
N GLU A 59 -24.73 19.36 -13.45
CA GLU A 59 -26.11 19.77 -13.75
C GLU A 59 -26.74 18.92 -14.85
N LYS A 60 -26.04 18.72 -15.98
CA LYS A 60 -26.55 17.90 -17.09
C LYS A 60 -26.85 16.45 -16.68
N TYR A 61 -26.07 15.90 -15.74
CA TYR A 61 -26.27 14.53 -15.25
C TYR A 61 -27.41 14.48 -14.26
N VAL A 62 -27.53 15.48 -13.38
CA VAL A 62 -28.68 15.63 -12.47
C VAL A 62 -29.98 15.75 -13.25
N SER A 63 -30.04 16.59 -14.27
CA SER A 63 -31.22 16.73 -15.13
C SER A 63 -31.63 15.40 -15.78
N LYS A 64 -30.64 14.61 -16.22
CA LYS A 64 -30.89 13.25 -16.74
C LYS A 64 -31.40 12.29 -15.67
N LEU A 65 -30.84 12.33 -14.45
CA LEU A 65 -31.32 11.50 -13.34
C LEU A 65 -32.76 11.83 -12.97
N VAL A 66 -33.09 13.12 -12.83
CA VAL A 66 -34.45 13.62 -12.59
C VAL A 66 -35.41 13.16 -13.68
N GLN A 67 -35.03 13.32 -14.95
CA GLN A 67 -35.85 12.88 -16.08
C GLN A 67 -36.13 11.38 -16.06
N VAL A 68 -35.15 10.55 -15.72
CA VAL A 68 -35.32 9.09 -15.68
C VAL A 68 -36.10 8.65 -14.44
N ALA A 69 -35.87 9.26 -13.28
CA ALA A 69 -36.60 8.97 -12.04
C ALA A 69 -38.09 9.29 -12.17
N ASN A 70 -38.43 10.41 -12.80
CA ASN A 70 -39.82 10.83 -13.08
C ASN A 70 -40.62 9.85 -13.95
N LYS A 71 -39.98 8.94 -14.67
CA LYS A 71 -40.66 7.98 -15.54
C LYS A 71 -41.14 6.77 -14.75
N GLU A 72 -42.30 6.83 -14.11
CA GLU A 72 -43.03 5.70 -13.45
C GLU A 72 -42.11 4.59 -12.88
N THR A 73 -41.06 5.00 -12.17
CA THR A 73 -40.12 4.07 -11.56
C THR A 73 -40.73 3.60 -10.24
N LYS A 74 -40.90 2.28 -10.09
CA LYS A 74 -41.43 1.71 -8.85
C LYS A 74 -40.38 1.64 -7.75
N GLU A 75 -39.11 1.46 -8.15
CA GLU A 75 -37.97 1.25 -7.26
C GLU A 75 -36.72 1.91 -7.83
N ILE A 76 -35.87 2.43 -6.95
CA ILE A 76 -34.55 2.97 -7.27
C ILE A 76 -33.49 2.21 -6.47
N TYR A 77 -32.49 1.69 -7.16
CA TYR A 77 -31.33 1.05 -6.58
C TYR A 77 -30.09 1.95 -6.69
N LEU A 78 -29.42 2.16 -5.57
CA LEU A 78 -28.20 2.94 -5.43
C LEU A 78 -27.01 1.97 -5.35
N ALA A 79 -26.23 1.89 -6.42
CA ALA A 79 -25.13 0.97 -6.60
C ALA A 79 -23.77 1.71 -6.60
N THR A 80 -23.62 2.64 -5.67
CA THR A 80 -22.37 3.34 -5.39
C THR A 80 -21.36 2.44 -4.69
N ASP A 81 -20.09 2.82 -4.71
CA ASP A 81 -18.97 2.17 -4.03
C ASP A 81 -19.30 1.88 -2.55
N PRO A 82 -18.75 0.79 -1.98
CA PRO A 82 -19.15 0.31 -0.67
C PRO A 82 -18.53 1.10 0.52
N ASP A 83 -17.90 2.25 0.28
CA ASP A 83 -17.29 3.09 1.31
C ASP A 83 -18.20 4.27 1.73
N ARG A 84 -17.81 5.04 2.75
CA ARG A 84 -18.56 6.23 3.18
C ARG A 84 -18.72 7.31 2.11
N GLU A 85 -17.81 7.41 1.14
CA GLU A 85 -17.94 8.39 0.06
C GLU A 85 -19.05 7.96 -0.91
N GLY A 86 -19.10 6.67 -1.27
CA GLY A 86 -20.18 6.09 -2.04
C GLY A 86 -21.53 6.17 -1.31
N GLU A 87 -21.54 6.01 0.02
CA GLU A 87 -22.76 6.18 0.82
C GLU A 87 -23.27 7.64 0.83
N ALA A 88 -22.36 8.63 0.94
CA ALA A 88 -22.71 10.04 0.83
C ALA A 88 -23.22 10.42 -0.57
N ILE A 89 -22.62 9.86 -1.64
CA ILE A 89 -23.11 10.04 -3.02
C ILE A 89 -24.54 9.49 -3.15
N ALA A 90 -24.79 8.28 -2.64
CA ALA A 90 -26.12 7.67 -2.64
C ALA A 90 -27.15 8.56 -1.92
N TRP A 91 -26.79 9.09 -0.74
CA TRP A 91 -27.63 10.02 0.01
C TRP A 91 -27.90 11.32 -0.77
N HIS A 92 -26.86 11.96 -1.31
CA HIS A 92 -27.01 13.19 -2.11
C HIS A 92 -27.92 13.01 -3.32
N ILE A 93 -27.83 11.88 -4.01
CA ILE A 93 -28.71 11.55 -5.14
C ILE A 93 -30.17 11.55 -4.69
N VAL A 94 -30.48 10.87 -3.59
CA VAL A 94 -31.86 10.78 -3.07
C VAL A 94 -32.37 12.16 -2.68
N GLU A 95 -31.59 12.96 -1.95
CA GLU A 95 -32.01 14.30 -1.54
C GLU A 95 -32.24 15.23 -2.73
N VAL A 96 -31.37 15.20 -3.74
CA VAL A 96 -31.57 15.97 -4.99
C VAL A 96 -32.84 15.55 -5.71
N LEU A 97 -33.12 14.25 -5.80
CA LEU A 97 -34.33 13.75 -6.45
C LEU A 97 -35.60 14.19 -5.69
N LYS A 98 -35.57 14.18 -4.35
CA LYS A 98 -36.69 14.69 -3.52
C LYS A 98 -36.89 16.20 -3.73
N GLU A 99 -35.84 17.00 -3.65
CA GLU A 99 -35.92 18.46 -3.80
C GLU A 99 -36.40 18.88 -5.19
N LYS A 100 -36.11 18.07 -6.22
CA LYS A 100 -36.60 18.28 -7.59
C LYS A 100 -37.99 17.69 -7.84
N ASN A 101 -38.68 17.19 -6.80
CA ASN A 101 -39.95 16.47 -6.89
C ASN A 101 -39.93 15.31 -7.90
N ALA A 102 -38.76 14.70 -8.09
CA ALA A 102 -38.56 13.62 -9.04
C ALA A 102 -38.97 12.24 -8.50
N ILE A 103 -39.05 12.15 -7.17
CA ILE A 103 -39.47 10.97 -6.42
C ILE A 103 -40.42 11.38 -5.30
N ASN A 104 -41.35 10.49 -4.94
CA ASN A 104 -42.27 10.67 -3.83
C ASN A 104 -42.03 9.60 -2.74
N ASN A 105 -42.73 9.70 -1.61
CA ASN A 105 -42.57 8.80 -0.46
C ASN A 105 -42.96 7.34 -0.75
N ASN A 106 -43.61 7.03 -1.87
CA ASN A 106 -44.02 5.68 -2.24
C ASN A 106 -42.95 4.93 -3.05
N ILE A 107 -41.87 5.60 -3.47
CA ILE A 107 -40.78 4.95 -4.20
C ILE A 107 -39.84 4.27 -3.22
N VAL A 108 -39.63 2.97 -3.41
CA VAL A 108 -38.70 2.19 -2.60
C VAL A 108 -37.26 2.52 -3.01
N ILE A 109 -36.45 2.94 -2.04
CA ILE A 109 -35.03 3.22 -2.22
C ILE A 109 -34.21 2.06 -1.67
N ASN A 110 -33.43 1.43 -2.53
CA ASN A 110 -32.61 0.25 -2.22
C ASN A 110 -31.13 0.59 -2.38
N ARG A 111 -30.28 0.22 -1.41
CA ARG A 111 -28.83 0.36 -1.49
C ARG A 111 -28.19 -1.00 -1.80
N MET A 112 -27.54 -1.11 -2.96
CA MET A 112 -26.81 -2.30 -3.41
C MET A 112 -25.33 -2.20 -3.06
N VAL A 113 -24.82 -3.10 -2.23
CA VAL A 113 -23.40 -3.13 -1.84
C VAL A 113 -22.74 -4.39 -2.40
N PHE A 114 -21.56 -4.23 -2.99
CA PHE A 114 -20.75 -5.32 -3.53
C PHE A 114 -19.27 -4.91 -3.50
N ASN A 115 -18.39 -5.89 -3.27
CA ASN A 115 -16.93 -5.69 -3.25
C ASN A 115 -16.27 -6.02 -4.59
N GLU A 116 -17.01 -6.58 -5.53
CA GLU A 116 -16.57 -6.94 -6.87
C GLU A 116 -17.74 -6.81 -7.86
N ILE A 117 -17.42 -6.53 -9.12
CA ILE A 117 -18.43 -6.35 -10.18
C ILE A 117 -18.47 -7.62 -11.03
N THR A 118 -18.93 -8.71 -10.40
CA THR A 118 -19.19 -10.00 -11.05
C THR A 118 -20.70 -10.21 -11.22
N LYS A 119 -21.11 -11.02 -12.20
CA LYS A 119 -22.53 -11.31 -12.44
C LYS A 119 -23.23 -11.82 -11.18
N ASN A 120 -22.58 -12.72 -10.43
CA ASN A 120 -23.12 -13.31 -9.20
C ASN A 120 -23.26 -12.27 -8.09
N ALA A 121 -22.22 -11.46 -7.83
CA ALA A 121 -22.27 -10.42 -6.80
C ALA A 121 -23.35 -9.36 -7.09
N ILE A 122 -23.51 -8.96 -8.35
CA ILE A 122 -24.53 -8.00 -8.76
C ILE A 122 -25.94 -8.61 -8.62
N LEU A 123 -26.16 -9.85 -9.05
CA LEU A 123 -27.47 -10.51 -8.88
C LEU A 123 -27.82 -10.73 -7.40
N ALA A 124 -26.84 -11.06 -6.56
CA ALA A 124 -27.04 -11.23 -5.12
C ALA A 124 -27.39 -9.90 -4.43
N SER A 125 -26.71 -8.80 -4.79
CA SER A 125 -26.95 -7.48 -4.19
C SER A 125 -28.30 -6.87 -4.60
N VAL A 126 -28.85 -7.21 -5.77
CA VAL A 126 -30.23 -6.86 -6.14
C VAL A 126 -31.26 -7.62 -5.28
N LYS A 127 -31.00 -8.89 -4.95
CA LYS A 127 -31.91 -9.71 -4.14
C LYS A 127 -31.91 -9.32 -2.67
N ASN A 128 -30.77 -8.85 -2.15
CA ASN A 128 -30.58 -8.48 -0.75
C ASN A 128 -30.10 -7.03 -0.62
N PRO A 129 -30.92 -6.02 -1.03
CA PRO A 129 -30.56 -4.63 -0.81
C PRO A 129 -30.66 -4.28 0.69
N ARG A 130 -29.98 -3.20 1.07
CA ARG A 130 -30.15 -2.59 2.40
C ARG A 130 -30.66 -1.16 2.28
N ASN A 131 -30.95 -0.51 3.40
CA ASN A 131 -31.15 0.94 3.44
C ASN A 131 -29.82 1.68 3.40
N ILE A 132 -29.86 2.98 3.07
CA ILE A 132 -28.71 3.88 3.25
C ILE A 132 -28.30 3.85 4.72
N ASN A 133 -27.01 3.65 4.97
CA ASN A 133 -26.41 3.68 6.30
C ASN A 133 -26.10 5.14 6.65
N MET A 134 -26.95 5.74 7.47
CA MET A 134 -26.79 7.14 7.87
C MET A 134 -25.55 7.38 8.72
N ASP A 135 -25.03 6.40 9.46
CA ASP A 135 -23.79 6.57 10.24
C ASP A 135 -22.59 6.82 9.32
N LEU A 136 -22.52 6.12 8.19
CA LEU A 136 -21.48 6.34 7.19
C LEU A 136 -21.65 7.70 6.50
N VAL A 137 -22.89 8.11 6.23
CA VAL A 137 -23.20 9.45 5.69
C VAL A 137 -22.73 10.53 6.67
N TYR A 138 -23.12 10.44 7.94
CA TYR A 138 -22.73 11.39 8.99
C TYR A 138 -21.21 11.41 9.20
N ALA A 139 -20.54 10.25 9.14
CA ALA A 139 -19.08 10.19 9.21
C ALA A 139 -18.42 10.91 8.03
N GLN A 140 -18.97 10.80 6.82
CA GLN A 140 -18.49 11.53 5.64
C GLN A 140 -18.76 13.03 5.77
N GLN A 141 -19.97 13.42 6.18
CA GLN A 141 -20.37 14.82 6.38
C GLN A 141 -19.54 15.50 7.47
N ALA A 142 -19.33 14.85 8.61
CA ALA A 142 -18.48 15.34 9.69
C ALA A 142 -17.05 15.56 9.21
N ARG A 143 -16.49 14.62 8.42
CA ARG A 143 -15.18 14.79 7.79
C ARG A 143 -15.16 16.00 6.85
N ARG A 144 -16.18 16.13 5.99
CA ARG A 144 -16.26 17.22 5.00
C ARG A 144 -16.39 18.57 5.68
N ALA A 145 -17.23 18.68 6.71
CA ALA A 145 -17.41 19.88 7.51
C ALA A 145 -16.13 20.28 8.25
N LEU A 146 -15.45 19.32 8.88
CA LEU A 146 -14.15 19.56 9.53
C LEU A 146 -13.11 20.08 8.54
N ASP A 147 -12.97 19.44 7.37
CA ASP A 147 -12.01 19.85 6.36
C ASP A 147 -12.35 21.24 5.79
N TYR A 148 -13.65 21.57 5.66
CA TYR A 148 -14.13 22.89 5.26
C TYR A 148 -13.80 23.97 6.30
N LEU A 149 -14.16 23.74 7.57
CA LEU A 149 -13.95 24.70 8.65
C LEU A 149 -12.45 25.00 8.85
N VAL A 150 -11.60 23.97 8.87
CA VAL A 150 -10.13 24.18 8.95
C VAL A 150 -9.62 24.93 7.72
N GLY A 151 -10.06 24.55 6.52
CA GLY A 151 -9.64 25.19 5.29
C GLY A 151 -10.01 26.68 5.23
N PHE A 152 -11.27 27.02 5.51
CA PHE A 152 -11.79 28.39 5.42
C PHE A 152 -11.30 29.31 6.54
N THR A 153 -11.01 28.77 7.73
CA THR A 153 -10.45 29.58 8.83
C THR A 153 -8.96 29.81 8.67
N LEU A 154 -8.20 28.78 8.29
CA LEU A 154 -6.74 28.83 8.28
C LEU A 154 -6.15 29.40 6.98
N SER A 155 -6.78 29.17 5.83
CA SER A 155 -6.21 29.60 4.53
C SER A 155 -6.12 31.13 4.39
N PRO A 156 -7.14 31.95 4.77
CA PRO A 156 -7.02 33.40 4.72
C PRO A 156 -5.90 33.94 5.61
N LEU A 157 -5.69 33.33 6.78
CA LEU A 157 -4.59 33.69 7.66
C LEU A 157 -3.23 33.38 7.02
N LEU A 158 -3.09 32.21 6.40
CA LEU A 158 -1.88 31.83 5.68
C LEU A 158 -1.60 32.77 4.51
N TRP A 159 -2.61 33.12 3.70
CA TRP A 159 -2.42 34.04 2.58
C TRP A 159 -1.96 35.42 3.05
N ARG A 160 -2.50 35.90 4.17
CA ARG A 160 -2.13 37.19 4.76
C ARG A 160 -0.74 37.20 5.39
N LYS A 161 -0.35 36.12 6.09
CA LYS A 161 0.93 36.05 6.82
C LYS A 161 2.08 35.52 5.96
N LEU A 162 1.77 34.71 4.96
CA LEU A 162 2.72 34.06 4.04
C LEU A 162 2.21 34.24 2.60
N PRO A 163 2.41 35.41 1.98
CA PRO A 163 1.97 35.67 0.60
C PRO A 163 2.46 34.60 -0.38
N GLY A 164 1.57 34.12 -1.24
CA GLY A 164 1.85 33.05 -2.20
C GLY A 164 1.71 31.62 -1.65
N SER A 165 1.47 31.45 -0.34
CA SER A 165 1.01 30.17 0.20
C SER A 165 -0.37 29.80 -0.35
N LYS A 166 -0.62 28.50 -0.52
CA LYS A 166 -1.94 27.96 -0.87
C LYS A 166 -2.70 27.59 0.41
N SER A 167 -3.85 26.93 0.28
CA SER A 167 -4.62 26.53 1.45
C SER A 167 -3.86 25.55 2.35
N ALA A 168 -4.16 25.58 3.65
CA ALA A 168 -3.81 24.48 4.55
C ALA A 168 -4.93 23.45 4.58
N GLY A 169 -4.55 22.20 4.80
CA GLY A 169 -5.49 21.12 5.03
C GLY A 169 -5.04 20.32 6.24
N ARG A 170 -5.99 19.88 7.05
CA ARG A 170 -5.73 19.18 8.31
C ARG A 170 -4.82 17.96 8.16
N VAL A 171 -5.00 17.18 7.09
CA VAL A 171 -4.20 15.97 6.86
C VAL A 171 -2.97 16.25 6.01
N GLN A 172 -3.08 17.17 5.03
CA GLN A 172 -1.99 17.57 4.15
C GLN A 172 -0.87 18.26 4.92
N SER A 173 -1.20 19.14 5.88
CA SER A 173 -0.20 19.81 6.73
C SER A 173 0.63 18.82 7.54
N VAL A 174 0.03 17.75 8.07
CA VAL A 174 0.79 16.73 8.80
C VAL A 174 1.68 15.91 7.86
N ALA A 175 1.19 15.57 6.66
CA ALA A 175 2.03 14.90 5.66
C ALA A 175 3.21 15.79 5.19
N LEU A 176 2.99 17.09 5.03
CA LEU A 176 4.05 18.06 4.79
C LEU A 176 5.05 18.11 5.94
N ARG A 177 4.55 18.12 7.19
CA ARG A 177 5.38 18.07 8.39
C ARG A 177 6.28 16.85 8.42
N LEU A 178 5.77 15.64 8.10
CA LEU A 178 6.61 14.45 8.02
C LEU A 178 7.81 14.65 7.08
N ILE A 179 7.57 15.26 5.91
CA ILE A 179 8.62 15.52 4.92
C ILE A 179 9.61 16.58 5.44
N CYS A 180 9.12 17.66 6.05
CA CYS A 180 9.97 18.69 6.64
C CYS A 180 10.80 18.17 7.81
N ASP A 181 10.21 17.37 8.70
CA ASP A 181 10.90 16.79 9.86
C ASP A 181 12.00 15.83 9.39
N ARG A 182 11.74 14.99 8.37
CA ARG A 182 12.77 14.16 7.74
C ARG A 182 13.90 14.98 7.14
N GLU A 183 13.58 16.09 6.49
CA GLU A 183 14.61 16.96 5.92
C GLU A 183 15.47 17.60 7.01
N SER A 184 14.88 18.02 8.12
CA SER A 184 15.60 18.49 9.30
C SER A 184 16.44 17.40 9.98
N GLU A 185 15.97 16.15 10.02
CA GLU A 185 16.77 15.00 10.49
C GLU A 185 18.02 14.81 9.63
N ILE A 186 17.89 14.93 8.30
CA ILE A 186 19.01 14.82 7.35
C ILE A 186 20.00 15.97 7.53
N GLU A 187 19.52 17.21 7.67
CA GLU A 187 20.37 18.40 7.83
C GLU A 187 21.15 18.42 9.15
N LYS A 188 20.57 17.85 10.21
CA LYS A 188 21.21 17.76 11.55
C LYS A 188 22.06 16.50 11.71
N PHE A 189 22.04 15.60 10.74
CA PHE A 189 22.73 14.31 10.84
C PHE A 189 24.25 14.51 10.82
N ILE A 190 24.92 13.98 11.84
CA ILE A 190 26.37 13.96 11.91
C ILE A 190 26.83 12.55 11.56
N THR A 191 27.55 12.43 10.45
CA THR A 191 28.12 11.17 9.99
C THR A 191 29.11 10.63 11.01
N GLN A 192 28.92 9.35 11.39
CA GLN A 192 29.83 8.59 12.23
C GLN A 192 30.58 7.58 11.36
N GLU A 193 31.90 7.57 11.53
CA GLU A 193 32.78 6.55 11.00
C GLU A 193 32.66 5.26 11.81
N TYR A 194 32.71 4.12 11.13
CA TYR A 194 32.83 2.81 11.76
C TYR A 194 33.48 1.82 10.79
N TRP A 195 34.05 0.75 11.34
CA TRP A 195 34.75 -0.25 10.55
C TRP A 195 34.20 -1.64 10.83
N ASP A 196 34.24 -2.50 9.80
CA ASP A 196 34.27 -3.94 10.01
C ASP A 196 35.59 -4.49 9.47
N ILE A 197 35.97 -5.68 9.93
CA ILE A 197 37.20 -6.33 9.48
C ILE A 197 36.81 -7.67 8.87
N GLU A 198 37.04 -7.78 7.58
CA GLU A 198 36.86 -8.99 6.79
C GLU A 198 38.17 -9.78 6.78
N ALA A 199 38.08 -11.06 7.06
CA ALA A 199 39.15 -12.03 6.90
C ALA A 199 38.79 -12.95 5.73
N LYS A 200 39.68 -13.04 4.74
CA LYS A 200 39.57 -14.00 3.64
C LYS A 200 40.31 -15.27 4.04
N LEU A 201 39.60 -16.38 4.08
CA LEU A 201 40.12 -17.68 4.51
C LEU A 201 39.91 -18.74 3.42
N GLN A 202 40.58 -19.87 3.58
CA GLN A 202 40.39 -21.07 2.76
C GLN A 202 39.89 -22.24 3.60
N ASN A 203 39.07 -23.11 3.01
CA ASN A 203 38.80 -24.43 3.59
C ASN A 203 39.95 -25.42 3.29
N VAL A 204 39.81 -26.65 3.74
CA VAL A 204 40.79 -27.73 3.52
C VAL A 204 40.98 -28.11 2.05
N GLU A 205 40.04 -27.76 1.17
CA GLU A 205 40.08 -27.99 -0.28
C GLU A 205 40.65 -26.79 -1.06
N GLY A 206 40.97 -25.68 -0.38
CA GLY A 206 41.51 -24.46 -0.98
C GLY A 206 40.44 -23.48 -1.52
N GLU A 207 39.16 -23.73 -1.26
CA GLU A 207 38.07 -22.83 -1.63
C GLU A 207 38.03 -21.60 -0.71
N GLU A 208 37.94 -20.40 -1.30
CA GLU A 208 37.95 -19.15 -0.55
C GLU A 208 36.57 -18.79 0.02
N PHE A 209 36.56 -18.22 1.22
CA PHE A 209 35.39 -17.61 1.83
C PHE A 209 35.76 -16.44 2.74
N SER A 210 34.78 -15.58 3.01
CA SER A 210 34.94 -14.42 3.88
C SER A 210 34.28 -14.64 5.25
N ALA A 211 34.98 -14.25 6.31
CA ALA A 211 34.46 -14.18 7.67
C ALA A 211 34.71 -12.79 8.26
N TYR A 212 33.86 -12.34 9.17
CA TYR A 212 33.98 -11.01 9.78
C TYR A 212 34.29 -11.12 11.26
N LEU A 213 35.12 -10.23 11.80
CA LEU A 213 35.41 -10.15 13.23
C LEU A 213 34.10 -9.95 14.03
N LYS A 214 33.89 -10.79 15.05
CA LYS A 214 32.72 -10.71 15.95
C LYS A 214 33.06 -10.60 17.41
N CYS A 215 34.12 -11.25 17.88
CA CYS A 215 34.58 -11.09 19.25
C CYS A 215 36.09 -10.87 19.28
N TYR A 216 36.53 -10.03 20.21
CA TYR A 216 37.93 -9.80 20.51
C TYR A 216 38.15 -9.77 22.03
N SER A 217 39.08 -10.59 22.53
CA SER A 217 39.41 -10.71 23.96
C SER A 217 38.19 -10.97 24.85
N GLY A 218 37.30 -11.87 24.42
CA GLY A 218 36.07 -12.21 25.14
C GLY A 218 34.92 -11.19 25.05
N ASN A 219 35.15 -10.03 24.43
CA ASN A 219 34.11 -9.03 24.21
C ASN A 219 33.50 -9.19 22.82
N LYS A 220 32.17 -9.28 22.77
CA LYS A 220 31.43 -9.22 21.51
C LYS A 220 31.44 -7.80 20.99
N LEU A 221 31.83 -7.63 19.73
CA LEU A 221 31.85 -6.35 19.03
C LEU A 221 30.50 -6.09 18.36
N GLU A 222 29.93 -4.93 18.66
CA GLU A 222 28.78 -4.36 17.99
C GLU A 222 29.22 -3.43 16.84
N LYS A 223 28.28 -3.00 16.00
CA LYS A 223 28.54 -2.32 14.72
C LYS A 223 29.46 -1.07 14.82
N PHE A 224 29.43 -0.36 15.95
CA PHE A 224 30.13 0.92 16.13
C PHE A 224 31.32 0.84 17.11
N ASP A 225 31.76 -0.37 17.46
CA ASP A 225 32.85 -0.56 18.43
C ASP A 225 34.23 -0.32 17.82
N ILE A 226 34.40 -0.53 16.51
CA ILE A 226 35.63 -0.19 15.77
C ILE A 226 35.44 1.19 15.14
N LYS A 227 35.93 2.22 15.82
CA LYS A 227 35.52 3.62 15.58
C LYS A 227 36.36 4.36 14.56
N ASN A 228 37.60 3.92 14.34
CA ASN A 228 38.57 4.63 13.52
C ASN A 228 39.58 3.65 12.89
N GLU A 229 40.37 4.17 11.97
CA GLU A 229 41.40 3.44 11.24
C GLU A 229 42.47 2.82 12.15
N GLU A 230 42.86 3.50 13.24
CA GLU A 230 43.88 3.00 14.17
C GLU A 230 43.41 1.71 14.87
N ASP A 231 42.18 1.69 15.38
CA ASP A 231 41.56 0.50 15.96
C ASP A 231 41.40 -0.62 14.93
N ALA A 232 40.96 -0.29 13.72
CA ALA A 232 40.80 -1.26 12.63
C ALA A 232 42.13 -1.89 12.24
N ASN A 233 43.20 -1.09 12.13
CA ASN A 233 44.55 -1.56 11.80
C ASN A 233 45.15 -2.40 12.92
N ARG A 234 44.99 -1.99 14.18
CA ARG A 234 45.42 -2.76 15.36
C ARG A 234 44.75 -4.13 15.39
N LEU A 235 43.42 -4.17 15.29
CA LEU A 235 42.67 -5.42 15.29
C LEU A 235 42.97 -6.28 14.05
N SER A 236 43.21 -5.67 12.90
CA SER A 236 43.64 -6.40 11.69
C SER A 236 45.01 -7.05 11.87
N ALA A 237 45.96 -6.39 12.55
CA ALA A 237 47.26 -6.96 12.88
C ALA A 237 47.12 -8.15 13.83
N GLU A 238 46.26 -8.04 14.86
CA GLU A 238 45.93 -9.15 15.76
C GLU A 238 45.34 -10.34 14.98
N ILE A 239 44.48 -10.09 13.98
CA ILE A 239 43.91 -11.16 13.17
C ILE A 239 45.00 -11.87 12.35
N ARG A 240 45.92 -11.12 11.73
CA ARG A 240 46.99 -11.66 10.86
C ARG A 240 48.03 -12.52 11.59
N GLN A 241 48.23 -12.31 12.88
CA GLN A 241 49.25 -13.04 13.66
C GLN A 241 48.78 -14.41 14.16
N ARG A 242 47.52 -14.79 13.90
CA ARG A 242 46.89 -15.99 14.47
C ARG A 242 46.46 -16.97 13.39
N SER A 243 46.45 -18.24 13.77
CA SER A 243 45.87 -19.33 12.99
C SER A 243 44.44 -19.60 13.46
N TYR A 244 43.57 -19.97 12.53
CA TYR A 244 42.15 -20.17 12.79
C TYR A 244 41.74 -21.62 12.55
N SER A 245 40.84 -22.08 13.40
CA SER A 245 40.12 -23.33 13.20
C SER A 245 38.63 -23.10 13.40
N VAL A 246 37.82 -23.90 12.72
CA VAL A 246 36.37 -23.88 12.89
C VAL A 246 36.02 -24.33 14.31
N SER A 247 35.44 -23.43 15.11
CA SER A 247 35.04 -23.72 16.48
C SER A 247 33.60 -24.22 16.57
N SER A 248 32.73 -23.83 15.63
CA SER A 248 31.38 -24.36 15.53
C SER A 248 30.80 -24.21 14.12
N VAL A 249 29.94 -25.16 13.75
CA VAL A 249 29.15 -25.11 12.52
C VAL A 249 27.67 -25.31 12.86
N GLU A 250 26.89 -24.24 12.78
CA GLU A 250 25.47 -24.26 13.10
C GLU A 250 24.63 -24.21 11.80
N LYS A 251 23.80 -25.24 11.58
CA LYS A 251 22.86 -25.29 10.45
C LYS A 251 21.44 -24.97 10.94
N LYS A 252 20.80 -23.98 10.31
CA LYS A 252 19.43 -23.55 10.63
C LYS A 252 18.56 -23.56 9.39
N HIS A 253 17.33 -24.07 9.54
CA HIS A 253 16.26 -23.82 8.59
C HIS A 253 15.48 -22.58 9.02
N THR A 254 15.55 -21.51 8.24
CA THR A 254 14.76 -20.31 8.48
C THR A 254 13.63 -20.23 7.48
N LYS A 255 12.42 -19.92 7.96
CA LYS A 255 11.23 -19.80 7.12
C LYS A 255 10.94 -18.33 6.86
N ARG A 256 10.72 -17.99 5.59
CA ARG A 256 10.17 -16.70 5.18
C ARG A 256 8.69 -16.89 4.84
N ASN A 257 7.83 -16.24 5.62
CA ASN A 257 6.40 -16.33 5.40
C ASN A 257 5.96 -15.43 4.23
N PRO A 258 4.94 -15.84 3.46
CA PRO A 258 4.36 -14.97 2.45
C PRO A 258 3.77 -13.71 3.09
N TYR A 259 3.79 -12.64 2.31
CA TYR A 259 3.12 -11.41 2.69
C TYR A 259 1.59 -11.56 2.60
N PRO A 260 0.82 -10.78 3.39
CA PRO A 260 -0.63 -10.74 3.26
C PRO A 260 -1.05 -10.25 1.85
N PRO A 261 -2.29 -10.57 1.43
CA PRO A 261 -2.86 -10.00 0.21
C PRO A 261 -2.94 -8.48 0.33
N PHE A 262 -3.03 -7.80 -0.81
CA PHE A 262 -2.92 -6.35 -0.84
C PHE A 262 -4.09 -5.67 -0.12
N ILE A 263 -3.73 -4.68 0.71
CA ILE A 263 -4.58 -3.53 1.02
C ILE A 263 -4.11 -2.32 0.20
N THR A 264 -4.87 -1.23 0.23
CA THR A 264 -4.56 -0.03 -0.57
C THR A 264 -3.16 0.51 -0.32
N SER A 265 -2.73 0.59 0.94
CA SER A 265 -1.41 1.13 1.29
C SER A 265 -0.28 0.22 0.77
N SER A 266 -0.40 -1.09 0.94
CA SER A 266 0.60 -2.06 0.44
C SER A 266 0.64 -2.13 -1.08
N LEU A 267 -0.50 -1.99 -1.76
CA LEU A 267 -0.55 -1.93 -3.22
C LEU A 267 0.16 -0.68 -3.75
N GLN A 268 -0.11 0.49 -3.16
CA GLN A 268 0.55 1.74 -3.53
C GLN A 268 2.07 1.67 -3.28
N GLN A 269 2.49 1.08 -2.17
CA GLN A 269 3.90 0.87 -1.84
C GLN A 269 4.60 0.01 -2.89
N GLU A 270 4.05 -1.17 -3.20
CA GLU A 270 4.70 -2.08 -4.14
C GLU A 270 4.59 -1.64 -5.60
N ALA A 271 3.48 -1.03 -6.01
CA ALA A 271 3.38 -0.44 -7.35
C ALA A 271 4.41 0.68 -7.54
N SER A 272 4.71 1.46 -6.50
CA SER A 272 5.76 2.49 -6.56
C SER A 272 7.16 1.89 -6.66
N THR A 273 7.47 0.88 -5.82
CA THR A 273 8.80 0.24 -5.80
C THR A 273 9.05 -0.62 -7.04
N LYS A 274 8.12 -1.52 -7.39
CA LYS A 274 8.29 -2.52 -8.46
C LYS A 274 7.90 -2.02 -9.85
N LEU A 275 6.87 -1.18 -9.95
CA LEU A 275 6.34 -0.70 -11.24
C LEU A 275 6.68 0.77 -11.54
N GLY A 276 7.19 1.50 -10.55
CA GLY A 276 7.46 2.94 -10.67
C GLY A 276 6.19 3.80 -10.74
N PHE A 277 5.02 3.27 -10.40
CA PHE A 277 3.77 4.00 -10.45
C PHE A 277 3.62 4.97 -9.27
N SER A 278 3.08 6.16 -9.54
CA SER A 278 2.62 7.04 -8.45
C SER A 278 1.41 6.43 -7.74
N ALA A 279 1.15 6.84 -6.50
CA ALA A 279 -0.05 6.47 -5.76
C ALA A 279 -1.32 6.86 -6.55
N LYS A 280 -1.32 8.01 -7.24
CA LYS A 280 -2.43 8.46 -8.09
C LYS A 280 -2.64 7.55 -9.29
N SER A 281 -1.58 7.23 -10.03
CA SER A 281 -1.65 6.33 -11.20
C SER A 281 -2.11 4.94 -10.78
N THR A 282 -1.55 4.40 -9.69
CA THR A 282 -1.93 3.10 -9.12
C THR A 282 -3.44 3.03 -8.86
N MET A 283 -4.00 4.03 -8.18
CA MET A 283 -5.44 4.04 -7.87
C MET A 283 -6.31 4.24 -9.11
N LEU A 284 -5.86 5.01 -10.10
CA LEU A 284 -6.58 5.19 -11.36
C LEU A 284 -6.65 3.88 -12.17
N ILE A 285 -5.53 3.17 -12.26
CA ILE A 285 -5.44 1.89 -12.97
C ILE A 285 -6.27 0.83 -12.24
N ALA A 286 -6.15 0.75 -10.91
CA ALA A 286 -6.94 -0.16 -10.09
C ALA A 286 -8.46 0.11 -10.21
N GLN A 287 -8.90 1.37 -10.24
CA GLN A 287 -10.30 1.72 -10.48
C GLN A 287 -10.78 1.14 -11.82
N LYS A 288 -9.99 1.27 -12.90
CA LYS A 288 -10.37 0.71 -14.21
C LYS A 288 -10.47 -0.82 -14.17
N LEU A 289 -9.53 -1.49 -13.49
CA LEU A 289 -9.56 -2.94 -13.32
C LEU A 289 -10.79 -3.39 -12.51
N TYR A 290 -11.19 -2.63 -11.48
CA TYR A 290 -12.38 -2.89 -10.67
C TYR A 290 -13.69 -2.67 -11.45
N GLU A 291 -13.82 -1.52 -12.13
CA GLU A 291 -15.03 -1.14 -12.87
C GLU A 291 -15.32 -2.03 -14.09
N GLY A 292 -14.25 -2.53 -14.68
CA GLY A 292 -14.26 -3.52 -15.73
C GLY A 292 -13.54 -3.10 -16.99
N VAL A 293 -12.99 -4.10 -17.68
CA VAL A 293 -12.31 -3.98 -18.97
C VAL A 293 -12.98 -4.89 -20.00
N ASP A 294 -12.90 -4.54 -21.28
CA ASP A 294 -13.44 -5.36 -22.36
C ASP A 294 -12.48 -6.51 -22.69
N ILE A 295 -12.95 -7.73 -22.48
CA ILE A 295 -12.25 -8.99 -22.74
C ILE A 295 -13.11 -9.80 -23.70
N GLY A 296 -12.78 -9.74 -24.98
CA GLY A 296 -13.47 -10.51 -26.02
C GLY A 296 -14.95 -10.16 -26.18
N GLY A 297 -15.35 -8.90 -25.98
CA GLY A 297 -16.75 -8.45 -26.02
C GLY A 297 -17.48 -8.58 -24.68
N GLU A 298 -16.78 -9.00 -23.63
CA GLU A 298 -17.30 -9.07 -22.28
C GLU A 298 -16.62 -8.05 -21.36
N ILE A 299 -17.41 -7.22 -20.68
CA ILE A 299 -16.86 -6.33 -19.66
C ILE A 299 -16.79 -7.08 -18.34
N ILE A 300 -15.58 -7.20 -17.81
CA ILE A 300 -15.29 -7.99 -16.61
C ILE A 300 -14.53 -7.11 -15.62
N GLY A 301 -15.05 -6.95 -14.41
CA GLY A 301 -14.31 -6.42 -13.27
C GLY A 301 -13.26 -7.43 -12.84
N LEU A 302 -11.98 -7.10 -13.02
CA LEU A 302 -10.85 -8.02 -12.84
C LEU A 302 -10.36 -8.11 -11.40
N ILE A 303 -10.59 -7.07 -10.58
CA ILE A 303 -10.16 -7.05 -9.19
C ILE A 303 -11.31 -6.65 -8.25
N THR A 304 -11.18 -7.00 -6.97
CA THR A 304 -12.04 -6.50 -5.90
C THR A 304 -11.79 -5.00 -5.64
N TYR A 305 -12.64 -4.41 -4.80
CA TYR A 305 -12.59 -2.99 -4.47
C TYR A 305 -11.24 -2.57 -3.90
N MET A 306 -10.60 -1.60 -4.55
CA MET A 306 -9.21 -1.22 -4.30
C MET A 306 -9.00 -0.22 -3.15
N ARG A 307 -10.07 0.26 -2.51
CA ARG A 307 -10.00 1.13 -1.31
C ARG A 307 -10.38 0.31 -0.08
N THR A 308 -9.40 -0.39 0.48
CA THR A 308 -9.59 -1.35 1.57
C THR A 308 -8.38 -1.31 2.52
N ASP A 309 -8.65 -1.48 3.80
CA ASP A 309 -7.67 -1.79 4.84
C ASP A 309 -7.78 -3.25 5.34
N GLY A 310 -8.69 -4.04 4.74
CA GLY A 310 -8.91 -5.45 5.04
C GLY A 310 -7.99 -6.39 4.28
N VAL A 311 -7.37 -7.33 4.99
CA VAL A 311 -6.49 -8.38 4.44
C VAL A 311 -7.21 -9.73 4.28
N TYR A 312 -8.50 -9.77 4.57
CA TYR A 312 -9.31 -10.99 4.48
C TYR A 312 -9.64 -11.32 3.01
N ILE A 313 -9.72 -12.61 2.69
CA ILE A 313 -10.22 -13.14 1.42
C ILE A 313 -11.36 -14.09 1.75
N SER A 314 -12.46 -14.07 1.00
CA SER A 314 -13.61 -14.96 1.22
C SER A 314 -13.20 -16.43 1.13
N ASP A 315 -13.85 -17.30 1.93
CA ASP A 315 -13.54 -18.73 1.94
C ASP A 315 -13.68 -19.36 0.53
N GLU A 316 -14.70 -18.97 -0.23
CA GLU A 316 -14.89 -19.40 -1.63
C GLU A 316 -13.69 -19.00 -2.52
N ALA A 317 -13.24 -17.75 -2.43
CA ALA A 317 -12.09 -17.29 -3.21
C ALA A 317 -10.80 -17.99 -2.78
N VAL A 318 -10.62 -18.26 -1.49
CA VAL A 318 -9.49 -19.03 -0.95
C VAL A 318 -9.46 -20.44 -1.53
N GLU A 319 -10.60 -21.13 -1.61
CA GLU A 319 -10.69 -22.48 -2.21
C GLU A 319 -10.28 -22.48 -3.70
N HIS A 320 -10.72 -21.48 -4.47
CA HIS A 320 -10.32 -21.32 -5.87
C HIS A 320 -8.81 -21.02 -5.99
N ILE A 321 -8.26 -20.13 -5.16
CA ILE A 321 -6.82 -19.82 -5.16
C ILE A 321 -6.01 -21.08 -4.84
N ARG A 322 -6.41 -21.85 -3.82
CA ARG A 322 -5.76 -23.11 -3.44
C ARG A 322 -5.79 -24.14 -4.57
N SER A 323 -6.91 -24.24 -5.28
CA SER A 323 -7.04 -25.12 -6.45
C SER A 323 -6.07 -24.72 -7.57
N VAL A 324 -5.95 -23.42 -7.85
CA VAL A 324 -4.99 -22.88 -8.82
C VAL A 324 -3.54 -23.13 -8.37
N ILE A 325 -3.24 -23.00 -7.07
CA ILE A 325 -1.90 -23.30 -6.57
C ILE A 325 -1.53 -24.76 -6.82
N SER A 326 -2.44 -25.68 -6.46
CA SER A 326 -2.20 -27.11 -6.64
C SER A 326 -2.06 -27.51 -8.10
N SER A 327 -2.81 -26.88 -9.01
CA SER A 327 -2.79 -27.23 -10.44
C SER A 327 -1.61 -26.62 -11.20
N MET A 328 -1.23 -25.37 -10.88
CA MET A 328 -0.18 -24.66 -11.61
C MET A 328 1.22 -24.87 -11.02
N PHE A 329 1.35 -25.02 -9.70
CA PHE A 329 2.67 -25.03 -9.04
C PHE A 329 3.03 -26.38 -8.41
N GLY A 330 2.04 -27.19 -8.03
CA GLY A 330 2.23 -28.48 -7.36
C GLY A 330 1.72 -28.48 -5.92
N LYS A 331 1.49 -29.68 -5.37
CA LYS A 331 0.95 -29.86 -4.00
C LYS A 331 1.92 -29.37 -2.92
N GLU A 332 3.21 -29.45 -3.17
CA GLU A 332 4.29 -29.00 -2.28
C GLU A 332 4.27 -27.47 -2.06
N TYR A 333 3.65 -26.70 -2.95
CA TYR A 333 3.47 -25.25 -2.80
C TYR A 333 2.20 -24.87 -2.06
N LEU A 334 1.30 -25.83 -1.82
CA LEU A 334 0.03 -25.61 -1.15
C LEU A 334 0.18 -25.92 0.35
N PRO A 335 -0.10 -24.96 1.26
CA PRO A 335 -0.18 -25.24 2.69
C PRO A 335 -1.33 -26.19 3.01
N GLU A 336 -1.13 -27.06 4.01
CA GLU A 336 -2.14 -28.02 4.47
C GLU A 336 -3.48 -27.33 4.77
N SER A 337 -3.44 -26.25 5.56
CA SER A 337 -4.60 -25.41 5.87
C SER A 337 -4.53 -24.04 5.19
N PRO A 338 -5.67 -23.41 4.85
CA PRO A 338 -5.70 -22.04 4.35
C PRO A 338 -4.97 -21.04 5.25
N ARG A 339 -4.23 -20.10 4.64
CA ARG A 339 -3.58 -19.04 5.40
C ARG A 339 -4.58 -17.93 5.71
N LYS A 340 -4.80 -17.69 7.01
CA LYS A 340 -5.68 -16.62 7.49
C LYS A 340 -4.85 -15.42 7.91
N TYR A 341 -5.14 -14.27 7.32
CA TYR A 341 -4.57 -12.99 7.71
C TYR A 341 -5.63 -12.18 8.46
N VAL A 342 -5.29 -11.72 9.66
CA VAL A 342 -6.18 -10.91 10.48
C VAL A 342 -5.49 -9.59 10.78
N LYS A 343 -6.16 -8.49 10.48
CA LYS A 343 -5.74 -7.14 10.86
C LYS A 343 -6.91 -6.46 11.54
N LYS A 344 -6.65 -5.74 12.63
CA LYS A 344 -7.69 -4.95 13.30
C LYS A 344 -8.07 -3.77 12.39
N ILE A 345 -9.23 -3.87 11.76
CA ILE A 345 -9.81 -2.81 10.92
C ILE A 345 -10.33 -1.71 11.85
N LYS A 346 -9.98 -0.45 11.60
CA LYS A 346 -10.38 0.67 12.47
C LYS A 346 -11.89 0.95 12.40
N ASN A 347 -12.52 0.63 11.27
CA ASN A 347 -13.95 0.81 11.05
C ASN A 347 -14.57 -0.47 10.46
N ALA A 348 -15.07 -1.36 11.32
CA ALA A 348 -15.62 -2.65 10.88
C ALA A 348 -16.82 -2.51 9.92
N GLN A 349 -17.49 -1.36 9.89
CA GLN A 349 -18.59 -1.09 8.95
C GLN A 349 -18.09 -0.91 7.50
N GLU A 350 -16.82 -0.55 7.30
CA GLU A 350 -16.14 -0.43 6.00
C GLU A 350 -15.20 -1.63 5.75
N ALA A 351 -15.43 -2.77 6.42
CA ALA A 351 -14.61 -3.96 6.26
C ALA A 351 -14.79 -4.55 4.85
N HIS A 352 -13.88 -4.18 3.95
CA HIS A 352 -13.78 -4.74 2.62
C HIS A 352 -12.84 -5.93 2.59
N GLU A 353 -13.01 -6.75 1.56
CA GLU A 353 -12.04 -7.78 1.23
C GLU A 353 -10.70 -7.16 0.81
N ALA A 354 -9.63 -7.96 0.83
CA ALA A 354 -8.36 -7.59 0.24
C ALA A 354 -8.48 -7.33 -1.27
N ILE A 355 -7.53 -6.58 -1.81
CA ILE A 355 -7.38 -6.34 -3.25
C ILE A 355 -6.81 -7.61 -3.89
N ARG A 356 -7.67 -8.34 -4.61
CA ARG A 356 -7.35 -9.60 -5.29
C ARG A 356 -8.05 -9.69 -6.65
N PRO A 357 -7.66 -10.62 -7.53
CA PRO A 357 -8.46 -10.94 -8.71
C PRO A 357 -9.86 -11.42 -8.32
N THR A 358 -10.87 -11.01 -9.10
CA THR A 358 -12.25 -11.52 -8.94
C THR A 358 -12.34 -12.99 -9.36
N ASN A 359 -11.58 -13.38 -10.38
CA ASN A 359 -11.37 -14.76 -10.78
C ASN A 359 -9.87 -15.04 -10.93
N ILE A 360 -9.34 -15.89 -10.05
CA ILE A 360 -7.92 -16.23 -10.02
C ILE A 360 -7.46 -17.06 -11.22
N THR A 361 -8.38 -17.71 -11.94
CA THR A 361 -8.05 -18.49 -13.15
C THR A 361 -7.75 -17.61 -14.37
N ILE A 362 -8.10 -16.32 -14.33
CA ILE A 362 -7.74 -15.35 -15.37
C ILE A 362 -6.31 -14.91 -15.10
N THR A 363 -5.35 -15.57 -15.74
CA THR A 363 -3.92 -15.30 -15.54
C THR A 363 -3.50 -14.01 -16.25
N PRO A 364 -2.43 -13.34 -15.78
CA PRO A 364 -1.89 -12.17 -16.48
C PRO A 364 -1.57 -12.45 -17.95
N ASP A 365 -1.02 -13.63 -18.28
CA ASP A 365 -0.67 -14.01 -19.65
C ASP A 365 -1.89 -14.05 -20.59
N SER A 366 -3.07 -14.45 -20.08
CA SER A 366 -4.32 -14.44 -20.86
C SER A 366 -4.84 -13.05 -21.19
N LEU A 367 -4.32 -12.00 -20.53
CA LEU A 367 -4.82 -10.63 -20.62
C LEU A 367 -3.95 -9.71 -21.48
N VAL A 368 -2.84 -10.21 -22.03
CA VAL A 368 -1.86 -9.42 -22.79
C VAL A 368 -2.50 -8.67 -23.97
N SER A 369 -3.46 -9.28 -24.66
CA SER A 369 -4.14 -8.67 -25.81
C SER A 369 -5.30 -7.74 -25.45
N TYR A 370 -5.71 -7.67 -24.18
CA TYR A 370 -6.89 -6.93 -23.74
C TYR A 370 -6.56 -5.73 -22.86
N LEU A 371 -5.45 -5.77 -22.14
CA LEU A 371 -5.05 -4.73 -21.20
C LEU A 371 -3.99 -3.80 -21.78
N THR A 372 -4.01 -2.54 -21.36
CA THR A 372 -2.84 -1.68 -21.55
C THR A 372 -1.66 -2.22 -20.75
N GLN A 373 -0.43 -1.87 -21.14
CA GLN A 373 0.77 -2.33 -20.43
C GLN A 373 0.75 -1.97 -18.93
N GLU A 374 0.22 -0.78 -18.57
CA GLU A 374 0.10 -0.36 -17.18
C GLU A 374 -0.94 -1.18 -16.40
N GLN A 375 -2.09 -1.47 -17.03
CA GLN A 375 -3.12 -2.32 -16.45
C GLN A 375 -2.62 -3.74 -16.24
N LEU A 376 -1.94 -4.31 -17.23
CA LEU A 376 -1.36 -5.65 -17.17
C LEU A 376 -0.33 -5.75 -16.04
N LYS A 377 0.59 -4.79 -15.94
CA LYS A 377 1.60 -4.74 -14.86
C LYS A 377 0.96 -4.68 -13.47
N LEU A 378 -0.07 -3.85 -13.28
CA LEU A 378 -0.73 -3.76 -11.98
C LEU A 378 -1.54 -5.03 -11.65
N TYR A 379 -2.23 -5.59 -12.65
CA TYR A 379 -2.97 -6.84 -12.49
C TYR A 379 -2.03 -8.01 -12.16
N ASP A 380 -0.91 -8.15 -12.87
CA ASP A 380 0.12 -9.16 -12.59
C ASP A 380 0.64 -9.06 -11.16
N LEU A 381 0.94 -7.84 -10.69
CA LEU A 381 1.36 -7.62 -9.30
C LEU A 381 0.30 -8.08 -8.29
N ILE A 382 -0.97 -7.72 -8.52
CA ILE A 382 -2.11 -8.12 -7.66
C ILE A 382 -2.31 -9.65 -7.68
N TRP A 383 -2.27 -10.25 -8.87
CA TRP A 383 -2.42 -11.70 -9.07
C TRP A 383 -1.33 -12.46 -8.33
N LYS A 384 -0.06 -12.10 -8.55
CA LYS A 384 1.09 -12.74 -7.90
C LYS A 384 1.02 -12.63 -6.38
N ARG A 385 0.65 -11.45 -5.84
CA ARG A 385 0.54 -11.25 -4.38
C ARG A 385 -0.57 -12.10 -3.78
N THR A 386 -1.68 -12.21 -4.49
CA THR A 386 -2.83 -13.01 -4.05
C THR A 386 -2.45 -14.49 -3.98
N VAL A 387 -1.89 -15.06 -5.05
CA VAL A 387 -1.46 -16.46 -5.10
C VAL A 387 -0.40 -16.72 -4.03
N ALA A 388 0.66 -15.89 -4.00
CA ALA A 388 1.75 -16.02 -3.04
C ALA A 388 1.25 -16.01 -1.59
N SER A 389 0.27 -15.17 -1.25
CA SER A 389 -0.29 -15.08 0.11
C SER A 389 -0.89 -16.39 0.62
N GLN A 390 -1.26 -17.32 -0.27
CA GLN A 390 -1.83 -18.62 0.06
C GLN A 390 -0.86 -19.79 -0.19
N MET A 391 0.41 -19.54 -0.53
CA MET A 391 1.42 -20.58 -0.78
C MET A 391 2.24 -20.94 0.48
N ASN A 392 3.01 -22.03 0.41
CA ASN A 392 3.97 -22.40 1.46
C ASN A 392 5.09 -21.36 1.63
N SER A 393 5.63 -21.29 2.84
CA SER A 393 6.75 -20.41 3.17
C SER A 393 7.99 -20.84 2.37
N ALA A 394 8.81 -19.88 1.97
CA ALA A 394 10.15 -20.20 1.48
C ALA A 394 11.02 -20.69 2.66
N VAL A 395 11.88 -21.67 2.42
CA VAL A 395 12.83 -22.22 3.39
C VAL A 395 14.24 -21.89 2.93
N LEU A 396 14.99 -21.25 3.81
CA LEU A 396 16.39 -20.92 3.62
C LEU A 396 17.21 -21.78 4.56
N ASP A 397 18.21 -22.45 4.01
CA ASP A 397 19.22 -23.18 4.77
C ASP A 397 20.35 -22.20 5.07
N GLN A 398 20.53 -21.88 6.33
CA GLN A 398 21.54 -20.97 6.81
C GLN A 398 22.63 -21.75 7.53
N VAL A 399 23.87 -21.52 7.13
CA VAL A 399 25.06 -22.08 7.78
C VAL A 399 25.81 -20.94 8.43
N ILE A 400 25.95 -21.01 9.75
CA ILE A 400 26.72 -20.06 10.55
C ILE A 400 27.97 -20.79 11.01
N VAL A 401 29.13 -20.26 10.63
CA VAL A 401 30.44 -20.81 11.01
C VAL A 401 31.12 -19.79 11.91
N GLU A 402 31.56 -20.24 13.08
CA GLU A 402 32.49 -19.47 13.90
C GLU A 402 33.88 -20.08 13.80
N LEU A 403 34.88 -19.22 13.62
CA LEU A 403 36.28 -19.58 13.60
C LEU A 403 36.96 -18.91 14.78
N SER A 404 37.62 -19.71 15.60
CA SER A 404 38.37 -19.21 16.76
C SER A 404 39.86 -19.29 16.48
N SER A 405 40.60 -18.29 16.94
CA SER A 405 42.04 -18.40 17.05
C SER A 405 42.42 -19.42 18.12
N LEU A 406 43.59 -20.05 18.00
CA LEU A 406 44.05 -21.08 18.94
C LEU A 406 44.12 -20.61 20.40
N ASP A 407 44.34 -19.31 20.64
CA ASP A 407 44.36 -18.68 21.96
C ASP A 407 42.97 -18.21 22.45
N GLY A 408 41.93 -18.37 21.63
CA GLY A 408 40.56 -17.95 21.93
C GLY A 408 40.32 -16.44 21.93
N ILE A 409 41.32 -15.62 21.57
CA ILE A 409 41.21 -14.15 21.64
C ILE A 409 40.36 -13.60 20.50
N VAL A 410 40.44 -14.19 19.31
CA VAL A 410 39.72 -13.72 18.12
C VAL A 410 38.64 -14.73 17.74
N ILE A 411 37.43 -14.23 17.53
CA ILE A 411 36.33 -15.00 16.92
C ILE A 411 35.86 -14.30 15.66
N LEU A 412 36.01 -14.99 14.52
CA LEU A 412 35.48 -14.60 13.22
C LEU A 412 34.18 -15.35 12.96
N ARG A 413 33.26 -14.75 12.22
CA ARG A 413 31.99 -15.38 11.84
C ARG A 413 31.73 -15.25 10.35
N ALA A 414 31.45 -16.38 9.71
CA ALA A 414 30.95 -16.46 8.34
C ALA A 414 29.48 -16.91 8.36
N VAL A 415 28.68 -16.39 7.44
CA VAL A 415 27.27 -16.76 7.29
C VAL A 415 26.98 -17.02 5.82
N GLY A 416 26.65 -18.27 5.50
CA GLY A 416 26.14 -18.68 4.20
C GLY A 416 24.64 -18.92 4.26
N SER A 417 23.96 -18.67 3.15
CA SER A 417 22.56 -19.06 3.01
C SER A 417 22.27 -19.56 1.60
N SER A 418 21.46 -20.60 1.50
CA SER A 418 20.92 -21.08 0.23
C SER A 418 19.42 -21.27 0.33
N LEU A 419 18.73 -21.17 -0.81
CA LEU A 419 17.29 -21.41 -0.90
C LEU A 419 17.05 -22.91 -1.04
N SER A 420 16.57 -23.56 0.03
CA SER A 420 16.26 -24.99 0.01
C SER A 420 14.86 -25.28 -0.52
N PHE A 421 13.92 -24.37 -0.30
CA PHE A 421 12.61 -24.39 -0.93
C PHE A 421 12.16 -22.96 -1.23
N ASP A 422 11.84 -22.68 -2.50
CA ASP A 422 11.44 -21.36 -2.95
C ASP A 422 10.02 -20.98 -2.51
N GLY A 423 9.13 -21.93 -2.29
CA GLY A 423 7.77 -21.69 -1.78
C GLY A 423 7.07 -20.57 -2.55
N PHE A 424 6.57 -19.55 -1.84
CA PHE A 424 5.92 -18.41 -2.48
C PHE A 424 6.86 -17.54 -3.36
N TYR A 425 8.19 -17.63 -3.22
CA TYR A 425 9.14 -16.91 -4.08
C TYR A 425 9.06 -17.37 -5.53
N LYS A 426 8.61 -18.61 -5.80
CA LYS A 426 8.36 -19.11 -7.15
C LYS A 426 7.45 -18.18 -7.97
N VAL A 427 6.50 -17.53 -7.30
CA VAL A 427 5.53 -16.61 -7.92
C VAL A 427 5.90 -15.15 -7.71
N TYR A 428 6.33 -14.82 -6.48
CA TYR A 428 6.48 -13.43 -6.06
C TYR A 428 7.90 -12.86 -6.24
N GLY A 429 8.87 -13.73 -6.52
CA GLY A 429 10.28 -13.40 -6.50
C GLY A 429 10.84 -13.19 -5.09
N HIS A 430 12.17 -13.17 -5.01
CA HIS A 430 12.91 -12.79 -3.83
C HIS A 430 13.59 -11.44 -4.11
N ASP A 431 13.19 -10.38 -3.41
CA ASP A 431 13.77 -9.04 -3.58
C ASP A 431 15.12 -8.88 -2.83
N ASP A 432 15.55 -9.90 -2.10
CA ASP A 432 16.80 -9.89 -1.34
C ASP A 432 17.96 -10.31 -2.27
N ASP A 433 18.71 -9.33 -2.75
CA ASP A 433 20.09 -9.48 -3.23
C ASP A 433 21.00 -9.83 -2.03
N SER A 434 20.69 -10.89 -1.28
CA SER A 434 21.48 -11.26 -0.13
C SER A 434 22.88 -11.63 -0.61
N LYS A 435 23.86 -10.75 -0.34
CA LYS A 435 25.30 -10.92 -0.57
C LYS A 435 25.90 -12.18 0.11
N ASN A 436 25.09 -12.98 0.79
CA ASN A 436 25.52 -14.20 1.42
C ASN A 436 25.60 -15.29 0.35
N SER A 437 26.78 -15.41 -0.24
CA SER A 437 27.15 -16.56 -1.06
C SER A 437 27.08 -17.86 -0.25
N MET A 438 26.98 -18.98 -0.96
CA MET A 438 27.13 -20.29 -0.34
C MET A 438 28.52 -20.37 0.29
N LEU A 439 28.60 -20.85 1.53
CA LEU A 439 29.90 -21.16 2.14
C LEU A 439 30.39 -22.51 1.59
N PRO A 440 31.71 -22.68 1.44
CA PRO A 440 32.29 -23.99 1.14
C PRO A 440 32.02 -24.97 2.29
N LEU A 441 32.28 -26.26 2.06
CA LEU A 441 32.14 -27.26 3.11
C LEU A 441 33.17 -26.99 4.23
N LEU A 442 32.67 -26.86 5.45
CA LEU A 442 33.44 -26.57 6.66
C LEU A 442 32.95 -27.49 7.79
N ASN A 443 33.87 -28.18 8.44
CA ASN A 443 33.63 -29.06 9.58
C ASN A 443 34.30 -28.51 10.84
N GLU A 444 33.80 -28.91 12.01
CA GLU A 444 34.43 -28.53 13.27
C GLU A 444 35.89 -29.02 13.34
N ASN A 445 36.75 -28.15 13.85
CA ASN A 445 38.20 -28.32 13.93
C ASN A 445 38.96 -28.24 12.59
N ASP A 446 38.29 -27.98 11.46
CA ASP A 446 39.00 -27.71 10.21
C ASP A 446 39.92 -26.50 10.39
N HIS A 447 41.18 -26.65 9.97
CA HIS A 447 42.12 -25.54 9.91
C HIS A 447 41.80 -24.68 8.69
N CYS A 448 41.65 -23.38 8.89
CA CYS A 448 41.33 -22.42 7.83
C CYS A 448 42.49 -21.44 7.65
N PRO A 449 43.36 -21.63 6.64
CA PRO A 449 44.43 -20.68 6.34
C PRO A 449 43.85 -19.29 6.07
N LEU A 450 44.49 -18.28 6.64
CA LEU A 450 44.16 -16.88 6.42
C LEU A 450 44.94 -16.36 5.19
N ASN A 451 44.22 -15.91 4.17
CA ASN A 451 44.81 -15.34 2.96
C ASN A 451 45.03 -13.83 3.09
N ASP A 452 44.01 -13.11 3.56
CA ASP A 452 44.04 -11.66 3.64
C ASP A 452 43.14 -11.14 4.76
N VAL A 453 43.41 -9.93 5.23
CA VAL A 453 42.59 -9.20 6.20
C VAL A 453 42.35 -7.80 5.67
N ILE A 454 41.09 -7.47 5.47
CA ILE A 454 40.63 -6.24 4.84
C ILE A 454 39.80 -5.46 5.86
N PRO A 455 40.34 -4.38 6.45
CA PRO A 455 39.53 -3.45 7.22
C PRO A 455 38.69 -2.61 6.25
N ASN A 456 37.36 -2.68 6.36
CA ASN A 456 36.45 -1.91 5.53
C ASN A 456 35.95 -0.67 6.29
N GLN A 457 36.24 0.51 5.76
CA GLN A 457 35.74 1.76 6.28
C GLN A 457 34.30 1.99 5.84
N HIS A 458 33.46 2.38 6.80
CA HIS A 458 32.08 2.75 6.55
C HIS A 458 31.73 4.07 7.21
N PHE A 459 30.70 4.70 6.66
CA PHE A 459 30.12 5.91 7.21
C PHE A 459 28.62 5.72 7.35
N THR A 460 28.07 6.10 8.49
CA THR A 460 26.61 6.14 8.66
C THR A 460 26.01 7.14 7.68
N SER A 461 24.87 6.81 7.08
CA SER A 461 24.12 7.72 6.22
C SER A 461 22.92 8.31 6.96
N PRO A 462 22.50 9.55 6.63
CA PRO A 462 21.28 10.12 7.18
C PRO A 462 20.05 9.28 6.79
N PRO A 463 18.93 9.40 7.52
CA PRO A 463 17.71 8.68 7.15
C PRO A 463 17.25 9.08 5.73
N ALA A 464 16.88 8.09 4.93
CA ALA A 464 16.46 8.35 3.55
C ALA A 464 15.21 9.25 3.50
N ARG A 465 15.19 10.19 2.54
CA ARG A 465 14.00 10.98 2.23
C ARG A 465 12.81 10.07 1.90
N TYR A 466 11.60 10.55 2.18
CA TYR A 466 10.41 9.80 1.83
C TYR A 466 10.24 9.70 0.30
N SER A 467 10.08 8.49 -0.22
CA SER A 467 9.35 8.25 -1.48
C SER A 467 7.84 8.22 -1.23
N GLU A 468 7.03 8.19 -2.29
CA GLU A 468 5.58 7.96 -2.17
C GLU A 468 5.27 6.69 -1.36
N ALA A 469 5.93 5.57 -1.65
CA ALA A 469 5.76 4.33 -0.90
C ALA A 469 6.00 4.52 0.60
N SER A 470 7.18 5.05 0.97
CA SER A 470 7.54 5.21 2.39
C SER A 470 6.69 6.26 3.11
N LEU A 471 6.17 7.28 2.40
CA LEU A 471 5.25 8.26 2.98
C LEU A 471 3.88 7.64 3.23
N VAL A 472 3.34 6.86 2.28
CA VAL A 472 2.09 6.11 2.47
C VAL A 472 2.21 5.16 3.66
N LYS A 473 3.32 4.41 3.74
CA LYS A 473 3.62 3.53 4.87
C LYS A 473 3.60 4.30 6.19
N LYS A 474 4.34 5.41 6.26
CA LYS A 474 4.43 6.20 7.49
C LYS A 474 3.08 6.79 7.90
N MET A 475 2.31 7.31 6.94
CA MET A 475 0.95 7.81 7.18
C MET A 475 0.04 6.72 7.75
N GLU A 476 0.06 5.51 7.17
CA GLU A 476 -0.68 4.36 7.69
C GLU A 476 -0.30 4.01 9.14
N GLU A 477 1.01 3.88 9.42
CA GLU A 477 1.55 3.52 10.74
C GLU A 477 1.05 4.47 11.84
N ILE A 478 1.09 5.78 11.58
CA ILE A 478 0.66 6.79 12.55
C ILE A 478 -0.86 7.08 12.49
N GLY A 479 -1.60 6.37 11.65
CA GLY A 479 -3.05 6.47 11.53
C GLY A 479 -3.57 7.72 10.80
N ILE A 480 -2.70 8.38 10.03
CA ILE A 480 -3.01 9.54 9.20
C ILE A 480 -3.32 9.09 7.78
N GLY A 481 -4.32 9.70 7.16
CA GLY A 481 -4.84 9.23 5.88
C GLY A 481 -5.65 7.92 6.01
N ARG A 482 -6.28 7.54 4.91
CA ARG A 482 -7.12 6.34 4.73
C ARG A 482 -6.93 5.83 3.31
N PRO A 483 -7.35 4.59 2.99
CA PRO A 483 -7.36 4.08 1.62
C PRO A 483 -7.85 5.08 0.56
N SER A 484 -8.89 5.85 0.87
CA SER A 484 -9.47 6.86 -0.02
C SER A 484 -8.69 8.19 -0.10
N THR A 485 -7.70 8.43 0.75
CA THR A 485 -7.03 9.74 0.86
C THR A 485 -5.53 9.74 0.63
N TYR A 486 -4.83 8.60 0.69
CA TYR A 486 -3.36 8.58 0.52
C TYR A 486 -2.88 9.27 -0.77
N ALA A 487 -3.42 8.86 -1.92
CA ALA A 487 -3.04 9.42 -3.22
C ALA A 487 -3.41 10.91 -3.36
N SER A 488 -4.54 11.34 -2.79
CA SER A 488 -5.00 12.72 -2.88
C SER A 488 -4.21 13.65 -1.96
N ILE A 489 -3.81 13.20 -0.76
CA ILE A 489 -2.91 13.95 0.13
C ILE A 489 -1.61 14.25 -0.60
N ILE A 490 -0.98 13.22 -1.19
CA ILE A 490 0.28 13.34 -1.90
C ILE A 490 0.14 14.28 -3.11
N SER A 491 -0.91 14.09 -3.91
CA SER A 491 -1.16 14.94 -5.09
C SER A 491 -1.34 16.41 -4.69
N VAL A 492 -2.11 16.69 -3.64
CA VAL A 492 -2.35 18.07 -3.18
C VAL A 492 -1.07 18.76 -2.71
N LEU A 493 -0.13 18.04 -2.07
CA LEU A 493 1.15 18.62 -1.68
C LEU A 493 2.00 19.03 -2.89
N GLN A 494 2.00 18.20 -3.94
CA GLN A 494 2.71 18.47 -5.19
C GLN A 494 2.03 19.60 -5.98
N ASP A 495 0.71 19.55 -6.15
CA ASP A 495 -0.08 20.56 -6.86
C ASP A 495 0.04 21.96 -6.23
N ARG A 496 0.21 22.02 -4.91
CA ARG A 496 0.44 23.26 -4.15
C ARG A 496 1.91 23.71 -4.12
N GLN A 497 2.81 22.92 -4.71
CA GLN A 497 4.26 23.16 -4.74
C GLN A 497 4.87 23.30 -3.34
N TYR A 498 4.32 22.60 -2.34
CA TYR A 498 4.94 22.51 -1.02
C TYR A 498 6.07 21.48 -0.97
N VAL A 499 6.02 20.52 -1.89
CA VAL A 499 7.06 19.52 -2.06
C VAL A 499 7.36 19.34 -3.55
N VAL A 500 8.58 18.95 -3.86
CA VAL A 500 8.97 18.50 -5.19
C VAL A 500 9.41 17.05 -5.12
N LEU A 501 9.07 16.28 -6.15
CA LEU A 501 9.55 14.91 -6.29
C LEU A 501 10.78 14.92 -7.20
N ASN A 502 11.95 14.59 -6.65
CA ASN A 502 13.20 14.45 -7.40
C ASN A 502 13.78 13.06 -7.15
N GLN A 503 14.14 12.34 -8.22
CA GLN A 503 14.61 10.94 -8.14
C GLN A 503 13.71 10.05 -7.27
N LYS A 504 12.38 10.20 -7.40
CA LYS A 504 11.35 9.49 -6.60
C LYS A 504 11.41 9.76 -5.09
N ARG A 505 12.06 10.85 -4.66
CA ARG A 505 12.14 11.29 -3.26
C ARG A 505 11.54 12.68 -3.10
N PHE A 506 10.81 12.89 -2.02
CA PHE A 506 10.23 14.19 -1.69
C PHE A 506 11.26 15.10 -1.05
N PHE A 507 11.35 16.32 -1.59
CA PHE A 507 12.06 17.44 -0.99
C PHE A 507 11.03 18.50 -0.63
N PRO A 508 11.03 19.04 0.61
CA PRO A 508 10.19 20.17 0.93
C PRO A 508 10.73 21.42 0.23
N THR A 509 9.85 22.19 -0.41
CA THR A 509 10.23 23.50 -0.96
C THR A 509 10.44 24.50 0.17
N GLU A 510 11.11 25.62 -0.09
CA GLU A 510 11.21 26.72 0.88
C GLU A 510 9.83 27.15 1.39
N ARG A 511 8.86 27.27 0.48
CA ARG A 511 7.47 27.57 0.81
C ARG A 511 6.85 26.49 1.70
N GLY A 512 7.06 25.22 1.39
CA GLY A 512 6.60 24.10 2.21
C GLY A 512 7.15 24.16 3.64
N ARG A 513 8.46 24.44 3.78
CA ARG A 513 9.12 24.60 5.08
C ARG A 513 8.56 25.79 5.86
N VAL A 514 8.41 26.94 5.23
CA VAL A 514 7.88 28.15 5.88
C VAL A 514 6.44 27.93 6.36
N VAL A 515 5.60 27.29 5.54
CA VAL A 515 4.23 26.92 5.94
C VAL A 515 4.26 25.93 7.11
N ASN A 516 5.11 24.89 7.07
CA ASN A 516 5.26 23.95 8.18
C ASN A 516 5.68 24.66 9.49
N ILE A 517 6.72 25.49 9.44
CA ILE A 517 7.22 26.25 10.58
C ILE A 517 6.11 27.15 11.15
N PHE A 518 5.40 27.88 10.29
CA PHE A 518 4.30 28.73 10.74
C PHE A 518 3.21 27.92 11.45
N LEU A 519 2.78 26.79 10.87
CA LEU A 519 1.75 25.97 11.49
C LEU A 519 2.20 25.39 12.83
N VAL A 520 3.44 24.89 12.94
CA VAL A 520 3.98 24.31 14.18
C VAL A 520 4.12 25.33 15.32
N ASN A 521 4.37 26.60 15.01
CA ASN A 521 4.58 27.62 16.04
C ASN A 521 3.28 28.28 16.54
N PHE A 522 2.21 28.26 15.75
CA PHE A 522 0.98 29.03 16.05
C PHE A 522 -0.26 28.16 16.30
N PHE A 523 -0.20 26.86 16.03
CA PHE A 523 -1.28 25.88 16.19
C PHE A 523 -0.73 24.55 16.69
#